data_AF-A0A7S3NRX8-F1
#
_entry.id   AF-A0A7S3NRX8-F1
#
_cell.length_a   1.000
_cell.length_b   1.000
_cell.length_c   1.000
_cell.angle_alpha   90.00
_cell.angle_beta   90.00
_cell.angle_gamma   90.00
#
_symmetry.space_group_name_H-M   'P 1'
#
loop_
_entity.id
_entity.type
_entity.pdbx_description
1 polymer ?
#
loop_
_entity_poly.entity_id
_entity_poly.type
_entity_poly.pdbx_seq_one_letter_code
_entity_poly.pdbx_strand_id
1 'polypeptide(L)'
;MAPNLVELSIRALKINSPTFIDMVKHMGLLKIIDISNCKLLTEEAIMKLAETNQGIVRFTASGCERAVTDKSIKHLIEFSRAQLEYLNLNYCTQLTDEGLKAFEENNPEQIFYELYLNGLEKVTNEGFKSIISTCEKTLILLNMAVNSQYEVHGEVC
;
A
#
# COMPACT_ATOMS: atom_id res chain seq x y z
N MET A 1 24.16 9.38 -0.37
CA MET A 1 22.70 9.40 -0.08
C MET A 1 22.03 10.38 -1.04
N ALA A 2 20.76 10.13 -1.39
CA ALA A 2 19.99 10.91 -2.36
C ALA A 2 18.83 11.65 -1.64
N PRO A 3 19.10 12.76 -0.91
CA PRO A 3 18.09 13.45 -0.12
C PRO A 3 16.98 14.13 -0.94
N ASN A 4 17.25 14.37 -2.22
CA ASN A 4 16.31 14.99 -3.16
C ASN A 4 15.47 13.95 -3.92
N LEU A 5 15.56 12.67 -3.56
CA LEU A 5 14.80 11.62 -4.23
C LEU A 5 13.31 11.77 -3.90
N VAL A 6 12.48 11.86 -4.94
CA VAL A 6 11.02 12.00 -4.84
C VAL A 6 10.32 10.68 -5.17
N GLU A 7 10.95 9.85 -6.01
CA GLU A 7 10.41 8.57 -6.45
C GLU A 7 11.40 7.44 -6.17
N LEU A 8 10.90 6.37 -5.58
CA LEU A 8 11.68 5.17 -5.26
C LEU A 8 10.93 3.93 -5.75
N SER A 9 11.54 3.18 -6.66
CA SER A 9 11.06 1.85 -7.07
C SER A 9 12.14 0.81 -6.83
N ILE A 10 11.83 -0.21 -6.04
CA ILE A 10 12.76 -1.28 -5.63
C ILE A 10 12.14 -2.67 -5.79
N ARG A 11 11.30 -2.85 -6.80
CA ARG A 11 10.46 -4.04 -7.00
C ARG A 11 11.28 -5.33 -7.04
N ALA A 12 10.73 -6.38 -6.44
CA ALA A 12 11.30 -7.73 -6.42
C ALA A 12 12.74 -7.85 -5.89
N LEU A 13 13.24 -6.84 -5.17
CA LEU A 13 14.55 -6.90 -4.54
C LEU A 13 14.52 -7.74 -3.25
N LYS A 14 15.63 -8.42 -2.97
CA LYS A 14 15.84 -9.19 -1.73
C LYS A 14 16.32 -8.30 -0.57
N ILE A 15 15.60 -7.20 -0.33
CA ILE A 15 15.91 -6.24 0.74
C ILE A 15 15.08 -6.55 2.01
N ASN A 16 15.72 -6.54 3.17
CA ASN A 16 15.05 -6.72 4.46
C ASN A 16 14.66 -5.37 5.09
N SER A 17 13.78 -5.38 6.09
CA SER A 17 13.28 -4.15 6.74
C SER A 17 14.39 -3.28 7.33
N PRO A 18 15.38 -3.80 8.08
CA PRO A 18 16.46 -2.97 8.61
C PRO A 18 17.23 -2.21 7.53
N THR A 19 17.60 -2.87 6.42
CA THR A 19 18.29 -2.23 5.30
C THR A 19 17.42 -1.19 4.59
N PHE A 20 16.14 -1.51 4.38
CA PHE A 20 15.20 -0.57 3.77
C PHE A 20 15.00 0.68 4.64
N ILE A 21 14.82 0.50 5.95
CA ILE A 21 14.67 1.57 6.93
C ILE A 21 15.91 2.47 6.96
N ASP A 22 17.10 1.87 7.00
CA ASP A 22 18.37 2.60 6.97
C ASP A 22 18.53 3.45 5.72
N MET A 23 18.03 2.96 4.58
CA MET A 23 18.03 3.68 3.31
C MET A 23 17.04 4.85 3.31
N VAL A 24 15.78 4.63 3.70
CA VAL A 24 14.71 5.66 3.57
C VAL A 24 14.78 6.76 4.61
N LYS A 25 15.45 6.55 5.76
CA LYS A 25 15.60 7.58 6.81
C LYS A 25 16.29 8.87 6.33
N HIS A 26 16.95 8.83 5.18
CA HIS A 26 17.63 9.96 4.57
C HIS A 26 16.90 10.54 3.34
N MET A 27 15.70 10.03 3.03
CA MET A 27 14.95 10.36 1.81
C MET A 27 13.62 11.04 2.15
N GLY A 28 13.64 12.12 2.96
CA GLY A 28 12.41 12.76 3.47
C GLY A 28 11.47 13.39 2.44
N LEU A 29 11.84 13.40 1.15
CA LEU A 29 11.07 13.99 0.06
C LEU A 29 10.35 12.96 -0.83
N LEU A 30 10.36 11.67 -0.47
CA LEU A 30 9.65 10.64 -1.24
C LEU A 30 8.14 10.91 -1.25
N LYS A 31 7.58 10.85 -2.46
CA LYS A 31 6.14 10.98 -2.74
C LYS A 31 5.58 9.77 -3.48
N ILE A 32 6.40 9.11 -4.30
CA ILE A 32 6.01 7.96 -5.11
C ILE A 32 6.90 6.79 -4.70
N ILE A 33 6.31 5.73 -4.17
CA ILE A 33 7.05 4.56 -3.70
C ILE A 33 6.42 3.28 -4.26
N ASP A 34 7.28 2.42 -4.83
CA ASP A 34 6.92 1.07 -5.25
C ASP A 34 7.89 0.04 -4.66
N ILE A 35 7.37 -0.74 -3.72
CA ILE A 35 8.08 -1.85 -3.06
C ILE A 35 7.52 -3.22 -3.48
N SER A 36 6.79 -3.31 -4.60
CA SER A 36 6.10 -4.54 -5.02
C SER A 36 7.01 -5.76 -5.03
N ASN A 37 6.50 -6.90 -4.57
CA ASN A 37 7.21 -8.18 -4.51
C ASN A 37 8.52 -8.18 -3.68
N CYS A 38 8.74 -7.19 -2.80
CA CYS A 38 9.80 -7.24 -1.80
C CYS A 38 9.41 -8.14 -0.63
N LYS A 39 9.44 -9.46 -0.85
CA LYS A 39 8.93 -10.50 0.07
C LYS A 39 9.63 -10.58 1.44
N LEU A 40 10.76 -9.89 1.62
CA LEU A 40 11.52 -9.87 2.88
C LEU A 40 11.19 -8.64 3.76
N LEU A 41 10.39 -7.70 3.28
CA LEU A 41 9.92 -6.58 4.08
C LEU A 41 8.80 -7.04 5.04
N THR A 42 8.74 -6.36 6.18
CA THR A 42 7.73 -6.55 7.25
C THR A 42 6.96 -5.26 7.48
N GLU A 43 5.88 -5.32 8.26
CA GLU A 43 5.06 -4.13 8.55
C GLU A 43 5.87 -2.93 9.08
N GLU A 44 6.93 -3.20 9.84
CA GLU A 44 7.86 -2.18 10.36
C GLU A 44 8.46 -1.31 9.24
N ALA A 45 8.74 -1.89 8.07
CA ALA A 45 9.27 -1.15 6.93
C ALA A 45 8.28 -0.07 6.43
N ILE A 46 7.00 -0.43 6.31
CA ILE A 46 5.94 0.50 5.87
C ILE A 46 5.68 1.55 6.95
N MET A 47 5.60 1.14 8.21
CA MET A 47 5.36 2.06 9.33
C MET A 47 6.45 3.12 9.41
N LYS A 48 7.73 2.71 9.34
CA LYS A 48 8.86 3.63 9.42
C LYS A 48 9.00 4.52 8.18
N LEU A 49 8.65 4.00 7.00
CA LEU A 49 8.54 4.79 5.78
C LEU A 49 7.50 5.90 5.98
N ALA A 50 6.30 5.58 6.44
CA ALA A 50 5.22 6.55 6.62
C ALA A 50 5.59 7.65 7.64
N GLU A 51 6.25 7.29 8.74
CA GLU A 51 6.75 8.26 9.72
C GLU A 51 7.77 9.24 9.13
N THR A 52 8.64 8.75 8.25
CA THR A 52 9.71 9.53 7.62
C THR A 52 9.18 10.36 6.45
N ASN A 53 8.19 9.84 5.73
CA ASN A 53 7.66 10.36 4.49
C ASN A 53 6.16 10.63 4.63
N GLN A 54 5.83 11.79 5.19
CA GLN A 54 4.45 12.19 5.46
C GLN A 54 3.77 12.88 4.27
N GLY A 55 4.43 12.91 3.11
CA GLY A 55 3.95 13.49 1.85
C GLY A 55 3.81 12.45 0.73
N ILE A 56 3.60 11.18 1.10
CA ILE A 56 3.38 10.11 0.13
C ILE A 56 2.06 10.35 -0.60
N VAL A 57 2.14 10.38 -1.93
CA VAL A 57 1.02 10.57 -2.83
C VAL A 57 0.62 9.26 -3.50
N ARG A 58 1.61 8.44 -3.88
CA ARG A 58 1.38 7.14 -4.53
C ARG A 58 2.18 6.06 -3.85
N PHE A 59 1.49 5.01 -3.38
CA PHE A 59 2.14 3.87 -2.74
C PHE A 59 1.72 2.54 -3.39
N THR A 60 2.71 1.73 -3.76
CA THR A 60 2.50 0.39 -4.34
C THR A 60 3.29 -0.63 -3.53
N ALA A 61 2.60 -1.65 -3.01
CA ALA A 61 3.20 -2.75 -2.27
C ALA A 61 2.60 -4.11 -2.67
N SER A 62 2.24 -4.25 -3.95
CA SER A 62 1.61 -5.47 -4.45
C SER A 62 2.46 -6.71 -4.17
N GLY A 63 1.81 -7.76 -3.68
CA GLY A 63 2.46 -9.03 -3.33
C GLY A 63 3.37 -8.93 -2.10
N CYS A 64 3.35 -7.86 -1.31
CA CYS A 64 4.17 -7.75 -0.10
C CYS A 64 3.44 -8.25 1.15
N GLU A 65 3.00 -9.51 1.15
CA GLU A 65 2.13 -10.12 2.19
C GLU A 65 2.66 -9.97 3.63
N ARG A 66 3.98 -9.95 3.83
CA ARG A 66 4.59 -9.77 5.16
C ARG A 66 4.66 -8.31 5.60
N ALA A 67 4.72 -7.39 4.63
CA ALA A 67 4.81 -5.97 4.89
C ALA A 67 3.42 -5.33 4.99
N VAL A 68 2.48 -5.82 4.21
CA VAL A 68 1.12 -5.28 4.09
C VAL A 68 0.19 -6.06 5.03
N THR A 69 0.02 -5.52 6.23
CA THR A 69 -0.91 -5.93 7.28
C THR A 69 -1.92 -4.82 7.57
N ASP A 70 -3.05 -5.16 8.23
CA ASP A 70 -4.05 -4.16 8.65
C ASP A 70 -3.40 -3.01 9.45
N LYS A 71 -2.47 -3.36 10.36
CA LYS A 71 -1.69 -2.41 11.15
C LYS A 71 -0.81 -1.51 10.29
N SER A 72 -0.08 -2.08 9.33
CA SER A 72 0.81 -1.31 8.46
C SER A 72 0.06 -0.30 7.59
N ILE A 73 -1.12 -0.68 7.08
CA ILE A 73 -1.93 0.18 6.21
C ILE A 73 -2.63 1.27 7.01
N LYS A 74 -3.15 0.93 8.20
CA LYS A 74 -3.67 1.94 9.11
C LYS A 74 -2.63 3.01 9.42
N HIS A 75 -1.41 2.59 9.76
CA HIS A 75 -0.30 3.49 10.06
C HIS A 75 0.12 4.32 8.83
N LEU A 76 0.14 3.72 7.64
CA LEU A 76 0.45 4.44 6.40
C LEU A 76 -0.55 5.57 6.15
N ILE A 77 -1.85 5.28 6.25
CA ILE A 77 -2.92 6.26 6.01
C ILE A 77 -2.84 7.39 7.04
N GLU A 78 -2.72 7.05 8.33
CA GLU A 78 -2.63 8.02 9.43
C GLU A 78 -1.50 9.04 9.24
N PHE A 79 -0.32 8.59 8.80
CA PHE A 79 0.86 9.46 8.64
C PHE A 79 0.95 10.17 7.28
N SER A 80 0.11 9.81 6.31
CA SER A 80 0.15 10.39 4.96
C SER A 80 -0.40 11.83 4.86
N ARG A 81 -0.92 12.39 5.97
CA ARG A 81 -1.43 13.77 6.08
C ARG A 81 -2.39 14.15 4.94
N ALA A 82 -3.35 13.29 4.63
CA ALA A 82 -4.34 13.53 3.59
C ALA A 82 -3.78 13.65 2.16
N GLN A 83 -2.54 13.22 1.90
CA GLN A 83 -1.90 13.30 0.58
C GLN A 83 -1.95 11.99 -0.22
N LEU A 84 -2.26 10.86 0.41
CA LEU A 84 -2.24 9.56 -0.26
C LEU A 84 -3.40 9.39 -1.25
N GLU A 85 -3.13 9.61 -2.53
CA GLU A 85 -4.14 9.61 -3.61
C GLU A 85 -4.28 8.27 -4.32
N TYR A 86 -3.19 7.51 -4.41
CA TYR A 86 -3.11 6.23 -5.11
C TYR A 86 -2.55 5.15 -4.20
N LEU A 87 -3.26 4.02 -4.13
CA LEU A 87 -2.83 2.89 -3.31
C LEU A 87 -3.05 1.57 -4.06
N ASN A 88 -1.97 0.80 -4.22
CA ASN A 88 -2.02 -0.52 -4.84
C ASN A 88 -1.46 -1.59 -3.90
N LEU A 89 -2.37 -2.43 -3.43
CA LEU A 89 -2.13 -3.52 -2.47
C LEU A 89 -2.54 -4.87 -3.05
N ASN A 90 -2.58 -4.99 -4.39
CA ASN A 90 -2.94 -6.24 -5.06
C ASN A 90 -2.15 -7.43 -4.50
N TYR A 91 -2.83 -8.55 -4.31
CA TYR A 91 -2.26 -9.83 -3.85
C TYR A 91 -1.61 -9.76 -2.45
N CYS A 92 -2.06 -8.82 -1.60
CA CYS A 92 -1.67 -8.78 -0.18
C CYS A 92 -2.69 -9.55 0.65
N THR A 93 -2.60 -10.88 0.62
CA THR A 93 -3.58 -11.83 1.20
C THR A 93 -3.73 -11.75 2.72
N GLN A 94 -2.89 -10.97 3.40
CA GLN A 94 -2.93 -10.78 4.84
C GLN A 94 -3.85 -9.64 5.28
N LEU A 95 -4.31 -8.78 4.37
CA LEU A 95 -5.29 -7.73 4.68
C LEU A 95 -6.68 -8.31 4.89
N THR A 96 -7.39 -7.76 5.87
CA THR A 96 -8.77 -8.10 6.19
C THR A 96 -9.67 -6.86 6.12
N ASP A 97 -10.96 -7.05 6.38
CA ASP A 97 -11.92 -5.94 6.50
C ASP A 97 -11.46 -4.89 7.54
N GLU A 98 -10.77 -5.29 8.61
CA GLU A 98 -10.25 -4.35 9.63
C GLU A 98 -9.21 -3.39 9.05
N GLY A 99 -8.36 -3.86 8.12
CA GLY A 99 -7.41 -2.99 7.42
C GLY A 99 -8.10 -1.97 6.52
N LEU A 100 -9.26 -2.31 5.96
CA LEU A 100 -10.05 -1.41 5.12
C LEU A 100 -10.86 -0.39 5.93
N LYS A 101 -11.19 -0.67 7.20
CA LYS A 101 -11.76 0.35 8.10
C LYS A 101 -10.81 1.51 8.38
N ALA A 102 -9.51 1.33 8.18
CA ALA A 102 -8.56 2.44 8.31
C ALA A 102 -8.85 3.59 7.32
N PHE A 103 -9.61 3.34 6.26
CA PHE A 103 -10.07 4.40 5.36
C PHE A 103 -11.16 5.24 6.04
N GLU A 104 -12.05 4.63 6.85
CA GLU A 104 -13.13 5.30 7.60
C GLU A 104 -12.60 6.13 8.77
N GLU A 105 -11.63 5.57 9.51
CA GLU A 105 -11.16 6.12 10.78
C GLU A 105 -10.25 7.35 10.63
N ASN A 106 -9.70 7.57 9.43
CA ASN A 106 -8.70 8.59 9.18
C ASN A 106 -9.29 9.87 8.55
N ASN A 107 -8.61 11.00 8.82
CA ASN A 107 -8.96 12.39 8.51
C ASN A 107 -10.03 12.56 7.41
N PRO A 108 -11.18 13.24 7.64
CA PRO A 108 -12.19 13.51 6.61
C PRO A 108 -11.66 14.26 5.37
N GLU A 109 -10.47 14.84 5.45
CA GLU A 109 -9.77 15.47 4.33
C GLU A 109 -8.97 14.48 3.47
N GLN A 110 -8.81 13.21 3.86
CA GLN A 110 -8.09 12.22 3.07
C GLN A 110 -8.85 11.90 1.78
N ILE A 111 -8.15 12.02 0.66
CA ILE A 111 -8.68 11.82 -0.69
C ILE A 111 -7.99 10.62 -1.30
N PHE A 112 -8.74 9.62 -1.74
CA PHE A 112 -8.25 8.51 -2.55
C PHE A 112 -8.91 8.58 -3.92
N TYR A 113 -8.11 8.62 -4.99
CA TYR A 113 -8.60 8.62 -6.37
C TYR A 113 -8.59 7.22 -6.97
N GLU A 114 -7.56 6.43 -6.68
CA GLU A 114 -7.38 5.10 -7.28
C GLU A 114 -6.96 4.06 -6.23
N LEU A 115 -7.75 3.00 -6.13
CA LEU A 115 -7.49 1.86 -5.26
C LEU A 115 -7.42 0.55 -6.06
N TYR A 116 -6.32 -0.19 -5.88
CA TYR A 116 -6.13 -1.51 -6.47
C TYR A 116 -5.99 -2.55 -5.34
N LEU A 117 -7.02 -3.37 -5.19
CA LEU A 117 -7.26 -4.29 -4.08
C LEU A 117 -7.61 -5.71 -4.59
N ASN A 118 -7.03 -6.12 -5.71
CA ASN A 118 -7.24 -7.45 -6.28
C ASN A 118 -6.59 -8.54 -5.42
N GLY A 119 -7.22 -9.71 -5.33
CA GLY A 119 -6.64 -10.87 -4.65
C GLY A 119 -6.48 -10.69 -3.13
N LEU A 120 -7.27 -9.80 -2.51
CA LEU A 120 -7.36 -9.71 -1.06
C LEU A 120 -8.30 -10.80 -0.51
N GLU A 121 -7.78 -12.02 -0.40
CA GLU A 121 -8.57 -13.23 -0.11
C GLU A 121 -9.36 -13.21 1.21
N LYS A 122 -8.94 -12.37 2.17
CA LYS A 122 -9.60 -12.26 3.49
C LYS A 122 -10.51 -11.04 3.62
N VAL A 123 -10.63 -10.23 2.57
CA VAL A 123 -11.59 -9.13 2.53
C VAL A 123 -12.93 -9.66 2.05
N THR A 124 -13.99 -9.28 2.76
CA THR A 124 -15.36 -9.70 2.48
C THR A 124 -16.18 -8.55 1.87
N ASN A 125 -17.47 -8.82 1.67
CA ASN A 125 -18.42 -7.79 1.24
C ASN A 125 -18.50 -6.61 2.21
N GLU A 126 -18.20 -6.80 3.50
CA GLU A 126 -18.22 -5.70 4.47
C GLU A 126 -17.05 -4.74 4.24
N GLY A 127 -15.84 -5.24 4.01
CA GLY A 127 -14.70 -4.40 3.62
C GLY A 127 -14.93 -3.68 2.28
N PHE A 128 -15.56 -4.34 1.30
CA PHE A 128 -15.93 -3.69 0.04
C PHE A 128 -16.91 -2.53 0.25
N LYS A 129 -17.97 -2.73 1.04
CA LYS A 129 -18.95 -1.67 1.36
C LYS A 129 -18.28 -0.50 2.05
N SER A 130 -17.41 -0.78 3.03
CA SER A 130 -16.65 0.21 3.79
C SER A 130 -15.86 1.16 2.87
N ILE A 131 -15.14 0.61 1.88
CA ILE A 131 -14.39 1.42 0.90
C ILE A 131 -15.30 2.31 0.07
N ILE A 132 -16.39 1.74 -0.47
CA ILE A 132 -17.33 2.51 -1.30
C ILE A 132 -17.97 3.64 -0.51
N SER A 133 -18.42 3.39 0.73
CA SER A 133 -19.06 4.43 1.54
C SER A 133 -18.09 5.53 1.97
N THR A 134 -16.84 5.17 2.25
CA THR A 134 -15.83 6.11 2.74
C THR A 134 -15.32 7.04 1.65
N CYS A 135 -15.03 6.48 0.48
CA CYS A 135 -14.39 7.22 -0.59
C CYS A 135 -15.39 7.67 -1.68
N GLU A 136 -16.71 7.64 -1.40
CA GLU A 136 -17.77 7.84 -2.40
C GLU A 136 -17.64 9.14 -3.22
N LYS A 137 -17.04 10.19 -2.65
CA LYS A 137 -16.92 11.52 -3.27
C LYS A 137 -15.63 11.72 -4.06
N THR A 138 -14.64 10.89 -3.81
CA THR A 138 -13.25 11.11 -4.26
C THR A 138 -12.75 9.98 -5.14
N LEU A 139 -13.22 8.75 -4.93
CA LEU A 139 -12.79 7.57 -5.65
C LEU A 139 -13.24 7.61 -7.11
N ILE A 140 -12.25 7.59 -8.01
CA ILE A 140 -12.47 7.58 -9.46
C ILE A 140 -12.33 6.14 -9.98
N LEU A 141 -11.44 5.34 -9.39
CA LEU A 141 -11.19 3.97 -9.78
C LEU A 141 -11.04 3.05 -8.57
N LEU A 142 -11.86 2.00 -8.54
CA LEU A 142 -11.71 0.86 -7.63
C LEU A 142 -11.53 -0.40 -8.47
N ASN A 143 -10.36 -1.03 -8.36
CA ASN A 143 -10.08 -2.32 -8.99
C ASN A 143 -10.00 -3.40 -7.92
N MET A 144 -11.06 -4.21 -7.82
CA MET A 144 -11.18 -5.26 -6.83
C MET A 144 -11.82 -6.50 -7.46
N ALA A 145 -11.07 -7.60 -7.46
CA ALA A 145 -11.48 -8.90 -7.96
C ALA A 145 -10.93 -10.00 -7.07
N VAL A 146 -11.74 -11.04 -6.86
CA VAL A 146 -11.28 -12.30 -6.27
C VAL A 146 -10.54 -13.07 -7.37
N ASN A 147 -9.26 -12.80 -7.54
CA ASN A 147 -8.44 -13.59 -8.45
C ASN A 147 -8.11 -14.91 -7.77
N SER A 148 -8.94 -15.94 -7.98
CA SER A 148 -8.44 -17.32 -7.90
C SER A 148 -7.28 -17.42 -8.89
N GLN A 149 -6.09 -17.80 -8.45
CA GLN A 149 -4.98 -18.05 -9.36
C GLN A 149 -5.34 -19.17 -10.35
N TYR A 150 -5.89 -18.81 -11.51
CA TYR A 150 -5.91 -19.63 -12.72
C TYR A 150 -5.72 -18.67 -13.90
N GLU A 151 -4.68 -18.96 -14.70
CA GLU A 151 -4.20 -18.22 -15.88
C GLU A 151 -3.33 -16.99 -15.51
N VAL A 152 -2.00 -17.05 -15.62
CA VAL A 152 -1.25 -17.33 -16.84
C VAL A 152 -0.08 -18.29 -16.53
N HIS A 153 -0.16 -19.54 -17.01
CA HIS A 153 1.05 -20.31 -17.25
C HIS A 153 1.86 -19.53 -18.27
N GLY A 154 3.08 -19.13 -17.88
CA GLY A 154 4.05 -18.61 -18.80
C GLY A 154 4.38 -19.68 -19.85
N GLU A 155 3.76 -19.58 -21.01
CA GLU A 155 4.44 -19.96 -22.25
C GLU A 155 5.54 -18.92 -22.47
N VAL A 156 6.76 -19.33 -22.10
CA VAL A 156 7.98 -18.71 -22.60
C VAL A 156 8.07 -19.11 -24.07
N CYS A 157 7.85 -18.15 -24.97
CA CYS A 157 8.48 -18.20 -26.30
C CYS A 157 9.93 -17.74 -26.17
#